data_AF-A0A950I911-F1
#
_entry.id   AF-A0A950I911-F1
#
_cell.length_a   1.000
_cell.length_b   1.000
_cell.length_c   1.000
_cell.angle_alpha   90.00
_cell.angle_beta   90.00
_cell.angle_gamma   90.00
#
_symmetry.space_group_name_H-M   'P 1'
#
loop_
_entity.id
_entity.type
_entity.pdbx_description
1 polymer ?
#
loop_
_entity_poly.entity_id
_entity_poly.type
_entity_poly.pdbx_seq_one_letter_code
_entity_poly.pdbx_strand_id
1 'polypeptide(L)'
;MNAKESHENFAARLLHGARDLVWQDNPVRPAPAVQTTAIRENKPAAEPDVAATPAPKPSGMTAELLGVVLSRPTAYSALSEAIDALAEITMDEAMRYRSAFAVLKQTQQRTVEQVVQAIDVHLGLLDAERSRFAAQSDSAEHDGIAARAKEIAALNAAAEEANRQILALRADCDAKIRRMQEDLAQKQERARILGREAEQKKQAIAQTTRNFETAADAVKTRLLGDKARVERYLG
;
A
#
# COMPACT_ATOMS: atom_id res chain seq x y z
N MET A 1 35.64 -21.51 21.18
CA MET A 1 34.32 -21.40 20.55
C MET A 1 33.68 -20.10 21.02
N ASN A 2 33.24 -19.27 20.08
CA ASN A 2 33.11 -17.82 20.21
C ASN A 2 31.85 -17.38 20.96
N ALA A 3 32.02 -16.81 22.16
CA ALA A 3 30.94 -16.16 22.90
C ALA A 3 30.39 -14.88 22.22
N LYS A 4 31.09 -14.32 21.23
CA LYS A 4 30.63 -13.13 20.50
C LYS A 4 29.50 -13.40 19.49
N GLU A 5 29.41 -14.62 18.93
CA GLU A 5 28.38 -14.95 17.91
C GLU A 5 26.97 -15.19 18.50
N SER A 6 26.87 -15.47 19.81
CA SER A 6 25.59 -15.71 20.48
C SER A 6 24.81 -14.42 20.81
N HIS A 7 25.50 -13.28 20.99
CA HIS A 7 24.86 -12.01 21.40
C HIS A 7 24.41 -11.14 20.22
N GLU A 8 24.93 -11.35 19.01
CA GLU A 8 24.45 -10.69 17.78
C GLU A 8 23.15 -11.31 17.26
N ASN A 9 22.98 -12.63 17.41
CA ASN A 9 21.78 -13.34 16.96
C ASN A 9 20.53 -13.07 17.81
N PHE A 10 20.68 -12.68 19.08
CA PHE A 10 19.54 -12.42 19.95
C PHE A 10 18.79 -11.13 19.59
N ALA A 11 19.53 -10.03 19.43
CA ALA A 11 18.96 -8.74 19.03
C ALA A 11 18.28 -8.81 17.65
N ALA A 12 18.87 -9.55 16.70
CA ALA A 12 18.28 -9.77 15.38
C ALA A 12 16.96 -10.57 15.43
N ARG A 13 16.82 -11.51 16.37
CA ARG A 13 15.61 -12.35 16.52
C ARG A 13 14.42 -11.61 17.16
N LEU A 14 14.67 -10.76 18.16
CA LEU A 14 13.63 -9.92 18.77
C LEU A 14 13.01 -8.91 17.79
N LEU A 15 13.82 -8.31 16.92
CA LEU A 15 13.36 -7.37 15.89
C LEU A 15 12.56 -8.05 14.77
N HIS A 16 12.82 -9.33 14.47
CA HIS A 16 12.03 -10.08 13.49
C HIS A 16 10.65 -10.47 14.04
N GLY A 17 10.55 -10.80 15.33
CA GLY A 17 9.25 -11.13 15.97
C GLY A 17 8.31 -9.93 16.11
N ALA A 18 8.83 -8.72 16.37
CA ALA A 18 8.01 -7.51 16.48
C ALA A 18 7.48 -7.02 15.12
N ARG A 19 8.14 -7.39 14.01
CA ARG A 19 7.75 -6.98 12.66
C ARG A 19 6.45 -7.68 12.18
N ASP A 20 6.15 -8.87 12.70
CA ASP A 20 4.95 -9.65 12.34
C ASP A 20 3.71 -9.35 13.20
N LEU A 21 3.84 -8.71 14.36
CA LEU A 21 2.69 -8.40 15.23
C LEU A 21 2.01 -7.05 14.96
N VAL A 22 2.65 -6.13 14.24
CA VAL A 22 2.16 -4.74 14.12
C VAL A 22 1.40 -4.48 12.81
N TRP A 23 1.44 -5.39 11.83
CA TRP A 23 0.91 -5.12 10.48
C TRP A 23 0.01 -6.23 9.95
N GLN A 24 -0.97 -6.65 10.75
CA GLN A 24 -2.16 -7.29 10.18
C GLN A 24 -3.04 -6.22 9.52
N ASP A 25 -3.07 -6.27 8.19
CA ASP A 25 -4.01 -5.54 7.34
C ASP A 25 -5.44 -5.69 7.87
N ASN A 26 -6.00 -4.57 8.30
CA ASN A 26 -7.35 -4.48 8.83
C ASN A 26 -8.29 -4.00 7.71
N PRO A 27 -9.11 -4.88 7.09
CA PRO A 27 -10.09 -4.42 6.12
C PRO A 27 -11.23 -3.71 6.85
N VAL A 28 -11.44 -2.45 6.46
CA VAL A 28 -12.49 -1.54 6.93
C VAL A 28 -13.88 -2.21 6.89
N ARG A 29 -14.57 -2.24 8.04
CA ARG A 29 -16.00 -2.55 8.15
C ARG A 29 -16.75 -1.35 8.74
N PRO A 30 -17.88 -0.92 8.17
CA PRO A 30 -18.61 0.25 8.65
C PRO A 30 -19.45 -0.06 9.90
N ALA A 31 -19.64 0.98 10.71
CA ALA A 31 -20.30 1.02 12.01
C ALA A 31 -21.79 0.62 12.00
N PRO A 32 -22.34 0.29 13.19
CA PRO A 32 -23.58 0.95 13.57
C PRO A 32 -23.60 1.49 15.02
N ALA A 33 -24.65 2.27 15.26
CA ALA A 33 -24.83 3.31 16.26
C ALA A 33 -25.08 2.85 17.72
N VAL A 34 -24.80 3.83 18.58
CA VAL A 34 -25.15 4.09 19.99
C VAL A 34 -26.51 3.55 20.45
N GLN A 35 -26.55 3.01 21.67
CA GLN A 35 -27.61 3.32 22.64
C GLN A 35 -27.12 3.20 24.10
N THR A 36 -27.48 4.22 24.88
CA THR A 36 -27.11 4.48 26.28
C THR A 36 -28.32 4.24 27.18
N THR A 37 -28.05 4.07 28.49
CA THR A 37 -28.95 4.03 29.69
C THR A 37 -29.52 2.65 30.05
N ALA A 38 -29.58 2.21 31.32
CA ALA A 38 -29.75 2.95 32.57
C ALA A 38 -29.16 2.23 33.82
N ILE A 39 -29.11 3.00 34.91
CA ILE A 39 -28.56 2.76 36.25
C ILE A 39 -29.57 2.05 37.18
N ARG A 40 -29.08 1.22 38.13
CA ARG A 40 -29.53 1.01 39.54
C ARG A 40 -28.82 -0.25 40.12
N GLU A 41 -28.51 -0.46 41.40
CA GLU A 41 -28.65 0.25 42.68
C GLU A 41 -27.82 -0.52 43.75
N ASN A 42 -27.44 0.18 44.82
CA ASN A 42 -26.52 -0.16 45.91
C ASN A 42 -26.87 -1.39 46.80
N LYS A 43 -25.85 -2.04 47.40
CA LYS A 43 -25.83 -2.52 48.81
C LYS A 43 -24.39 -2.74 49.34
N PRO A 44 -24.07 -2.49 50.64
CA PRO A 44 -22.69 -2.21 51.07
C PRO A 44 -21.98 -3.30 51.91
N ALA A 45 -20.65 -3.10 52.02
CA ALA A 45 -19.70 -3.42 53.08
C ALA A 45 -19.14 -4.86 53.24
N ALA A 46 -17.85 -5.01 52.92
CA ALA A 46 -16.85 -5.74 53.73
C ALA A 46 -15.42 -5.24 53.40
N GLU A 47 -14.55 -5.29 54.41
CA GLU A 47 -13.23 -4.70 54.63
C GLU A 47 -12.07 -5.17 53.71
N PRO A 48 -10.89 -4.50 53.73
CA PRO A 48 -9.87 -4.62 52.70
C PRO A 48 -8.93 -5.80 52.98
N ASP A 49 -8.97 -6.80 52.11
CA ASP A 49 -7.92 -7.82 52.06
C ASP A 49 -6.85 -7.36 51.06
N VAL A 50 -5.64 -7.15 51.55
CA VAL A 50 -4.47 -6.77 50.76
C VAL A 50 -4.00 -8.03 50.04
N ALA A 51 -4.72 -8.41 48.98
CA ALA A 51 -4.30 -9.47 48.09
C ALA A 51 -3.07 -8.98 47.34
N ALA A 52 -1.91 -9.55 47.68
CA ALA A 52 -0.70 -9.44 46.90
C ALA A 52 -1.02 -9.73 45.44
N THR A 53 -0.86 -8.72 44.59
CA THR A 53 -1.01 -8.83 43.14
C THR A 53 -0.17 -10.03 42.68
N PRO A 54 -0.77 -11.06 42.07
CA PRO A 54 0.01 -12.16 41.53
C PRO A 54 0.97 -11.59 40.47
N ALA A 55 2.25 -11.93 40.59
CA ALA A 55 3.27 -11.47 39.67
C ALA A 55 2.81 -11.71 38.22
N PRO A 56 2.89 -10.70 37.32
CA PRO A 56 2.47 -10.87 35.94
C PRO A 56 3.24 -12.04 35.32
N LYS A 57 2.52 -12.95 34.66
CA LYS A 57 3.13 -14.08 33.95
C LYS A 57 4.27 -13.56 33.06
N PRO A 58 5.47 -14.14 33.12
CA PRO A 58 6.60 -13.65 32.35
C PRO A 58 6.24 -13.66 30.87
N SER A 59 6.27 -12.48 30.25
CA SER A 59 6.16 -12.37 28.80
C SER A 59 7.30 -13.14 28.14
N GLY A 60 7.14 -13.58 26.88
CA GLY A 60 8.24 -14.24 26.15
C GLY A 60 9.54 -13.44 26.17
N MET A 61 9.43 -12.10 26.16
CA MET A 61 10.55 -11.17 26.25
C MET A 61 11.23 -11.17 27.64
N THR A 62 10.48 -11.42 28.71
CA THR A 62 11.03 -11.54 30.07
C THR A 62 11.93 -12.76 30.19
N ALA A 63 11.51 -13.91 29.63
CA ALA A 63 12.31 -15.14 29.61
C ALA A 63 13.57 -14.98 28.74
N GLU A 64 13.43 -14.32 27.60
CA GLU A 64 14.55 -13.99 26.70
C GLU A 64 15.58 -13.04 27.34
N LEU A 65 15.13 -11.98 28.01
CA LEU A 65 15.99 -11.05 28.75
C LEU A 65 16.70 -11.73 29.92
N LEU A 66 15.98 -12.54 30.70
CA LEU A 66 16.57 -13.35 31.78
C LEU A 66 17.63 -14.30 31.23
N GLY A 67 17.37 -14.95 30.08
CA GLY A 67 18.33 -15.83 29.41
C GLY A 67 19.60 -15.10 28.98
N VAL A 68 19.49 -13.87 28.47
CA VAL A 68 20.67 -13.08 28.05
C VAL A 68 21.45 -12.54 29.24
N VAL A 69 20.75 -12.02 30.25
CA VAL A 69 21.38 -11.46 31.46
C VAL A 69 22.10 -12.58 32.23
N LEU A 70 21.44 -13.72 32.46
CA LEU A 70 21.99 -14.86 33.20
C LEU A 70 22.88 -15.78 32.36
N SER A 71 23.10 -15.50 31.07
CA SER A 71 23.98 -16.29 30.20
C SER A 71 25.43 -16.37 30.69
N ARG A 72 25.85 -15.42 31.52
CA ARG A 72 27.18 -15.39 32.12
C ARG A 72 27.19 -16.14 33.46
N PRO A 73 28.04 -17.18 33.61
CA PRO A 73 28.18 -17.87 34.88
C PRO A 73 28.82 -16.95 35.93
N THR A 74 28.10 -16.71 37.02
CA THR A 74 28.47 -15.81 38.12
C THR A 74 28.04 -16.41 39.46
N ALA A 75 28.46 -15.81 40.57
CA ALA A 75 28.00 -16.24 41.90
C ALA A 75 26.47 -16.12 42.05
N TYR A 76 25.85 -15.14 41.40
CA TYR A 76 24.40 -14.97 41.39
C TYR A 76 23.68 -16.03 40.54
N SER A 77 24.18 -16.35 39.34
CA SER A 77 23.54 -17.38 38.50
C SER A 77 23.62 -18.77 39.15
N ALA A 78 24.75 -19.11 39.78
CA ALA A 78 24.90 -20.36 40.52
C ALA A 78 24.02 -20.40 41.79
N LEU A 79 23.78 -19.25 42.44
CA LEU A 79 22.80 -19.15 43.53
C LEU A 79 21.37 -19.34 43.01
N SER A 80 21.02 -18.75 41.86
CA SER A 80 19.71 -18.90 41.23
C SER A 80 19.42 -20.35 40.88
N GLU A 81 20.38 -21.06 40.26
CA GLU A 81 20.25 -22.50 39.95
C GLU A 81 20.04 -23.34 41.22
N ALA A 82 20.76 -23.02 42.30
CA ALA A 82 20.61 -23.70 43.58
C ALA A 82 19.25 -23.41 44.26
N ILE A 83 18.69 -22.21 44.08
CA ILE A 83 17.34 -21.86 44.54
C ILE A 83 16.29 -22.62 43.73
N ASP A 84 16.45 -22.69 42.41
CA ASP A 84 15.54 -23.38 41.50
C ASP A 84 15.53 -24.89 41.77
N ALA A 85 16.69 -25.49 42.05
CA ALA A 85 16.78 -26.90 42.46
C ALA A 85 16.03 -27.21 43.77
N LEU A 86 15.80 -26.20 44.62
CA LEU A 86 15.05 -26.31 45.87
C LEU A 86 13.57 -25.90 45.72
N ALA A 87 13.12 -25.52 44.51
CA ALA A 87 11.77 -25.00 44.30
C ALA A 87 10.67 -26.03 44.57
N GLU A 88 10.94 -27.33 44.35
CA GLU A 88 10.00 -28.44 44.57
C GLU A 88 9.83 -28.80 46.05
N ILE A 89 10.72 -28.32 46.93
CA ILE A 89 10.66 -28.60 48.36
C ILE A 89 9.87 -27.48 49.06
N THR A 90 8.89 -27.88 49.86
CA THR A 90 8.09 -26.99 50.71
C THR A 90 8.93 -26.49 51.89
N MET A 91 9.59 -25.36 51.68
CA MET A 91 10.35 -24.60 52.68
C MET A 91 10.02 -23.12 52.55
N ASP A 92 10.14 -22.37 53.64
CA ASP A 92 10.01 -20.92 53.62
C ASP A 92 11.15 -20.28 52.81
N GLU A 93 10.86 -19.12 52.21
CA GLU A 93 11.78 -18.45 51.30
C GLU A 93 13.15 -18.17 51.95
N ALA A 94 13.15 -17.68 53.19
CA ALA A 94 14.38 -17.39 53.92
C ALA A 94 15.23 -18.66 54.12
N MET A 95 14.62 -19.79 54.46
CA MET A 95 15.32 -21.07 54.58
C MET A 95 15.80 -21.59 53.22
N ARG A 96 15.06 -21.37 52.13
CA ARG A 96 15.47 -21.74 50.77
C ARG A 96 16.73 -20.98 50.33
N TYR A 97 16.75 -19.67 50.47
CA TYR A 97 17.93 -18.85 50.15
C TYR A 97 19.13 -19.20 51.04
N ARG A 98 18.93 -19.41 52.35
CA ARG A 98 20.00 -19.84 53.27
C ARG A 98 20.57 -21.20 52.89
N SER A 99 19.71 -22.14 52.49
CA SER A 99 20.12 -23.50 52.08
C SER A 99 20.87 -23.48 50.75
N ALA A 100 20.37 -22.75 49.74
CA ALA A 100 21.05 -22.56 48.45
C ALA A 100 22.43 -21.91 48.63
N PHE A 101 22.52 -20.87 49.47
CA PHE A 101 23.79 -20.21 49.76
C PHE A 101 24.76 -21.10 50.55
N ALA A 102 24.28 -21.94 51.47
CA ALA A 102 25.12 -22.89 52.20
C ALA A 102 25.80 -23.90 51.26
N VAL A 103 25.07 -24.39 50.24
CA VAL A 103 25.63 -25.25 49.18
C VAL A 103 26.69 -24.49 48.38
N LEU A 104 26.41 -23.24 48.00
CA LEU A 104 27.35 -22.39 47.26
C LEU A 104 28.65 -22.15 48.04
N LYS A 105 28.54 -21.90 49.35
CA LYS A 105 29.66 -21.66 50.25
C LYS A 105 30.54 -22.90 50.40
N GLN A 106 29.94 -24.09 50.47
CA GLN A 106 30.68 -25.35 50.61
C GLN A 106 31.35 -25.79 49.30
N THR A 107 30.68 -25.61 48.17
CA THR A 107 31.14 -26.14 46.86
C THR A 107 32.06 -25.18 46.11
N GLN A 108 31.81 -23.87 46.19
CA GLN A 108 32.49 -22.86 45.38
C GLN A 108 33.17 -21.76 46.22
N GLN A 109 33.13 -21.87 47.56
CA GLN A 109 33.74 -20.91 48.48
C GLN A 109 33.30 -19.45 48.23
N ARG A 110 32.08 -19.25 47.76
CA ARG A 110 31.53 -17.93 47.45
C ARG A 110 31.08 -17.20 48.72
N THR A 111 31.26 -15.88 48.73
CA THR A 111 30.77 -15.01 49.81
C THR A 111 29.49 -14.27 49.43
N VAL A 112 28.79 -13.68 50.41
CA VAL A 112 27.59 -12.88 50.15
C VAL A 112 27.93 -11.66 49.32
N GLU A 113 29.06 -11.01 49.61
CA GLU A 113 29.56 -9.85 48.88
C GLU A 113 29.79 -10.17 47.39
N GLN A 114 30.30 -11.37 47.09
CA GLN A 114 30.49 -11.82 45.70
C GLN A 114 29.17 -12.06 44.96
N VAL A 115 28.12 -12.51 45.66
CA VAL A 115 26.77 -12.65 45.09
C VAL A 115 26.18 -11.27 44.82
N VAL A 116 26.29 -10.32 45.76
CA VAL A 116 25.80 -8.95 45.58
C VAL A 116 26.52 -8.26 44.42
N GLN A 117 27.86 -8.35 44.36
CA GLN A 117 28.62 -7.83 43.22
C GLN A 117 28.23 -8.48 41.89
N ALA A 118 27.91 -9.78 41.89
CA ALA A 118 27.41 -10.45 40.69
C ALA A 118 26.01 -9.93 40.28
N ILE A 119 25.14 -9.61 41.24
CA ILE A 119 23.85 -8.95 40.96
C ILE A 119 24.07 -7.59 40.31
N ASP A 120 24.99 -6.77 40.83
CA ASP A 120 25.31 -5.46 40.23
C ASP A 120 25.82 -5.59 38.78
N VAL A 121 26.63 -6.61 38.50
CA VAL A 121 27.08 -6.93 37.13
C VAL A 121 25.88 -7.27 36.22
N HIS A 122 24.93 -8.08 36.69
CA HIS A 122 23.74 -8.44 35.92
C HIS A 122 22.80 -7.26 35.69
N LEU A 123 22.64 -6.38 36.68
CA LEU A 123 21.89 -5.13 36.52
C LEU A 123 22.54 -4.23 35.46
N GLY A 124 23.87 -4.08 35.49
CA GLY A 124 24.60 -3.33 34.46
C GLY A 124 24.47 -3.94 33.06
N LEU A 125 24.41 -5.27 32.94
CA LEU A 125 24.13 -5.95 31.67
C LEU A 125 22.71 -5.69 31.18
N LEU A 126 21.72 -5.69 32.08
CA LEU A 126 20.33 -5.38 31.74
C LEU A 126 20.18 -3.93 31.25
N ASP A 127 20.85 -2.97 31.90
CA ASP A 127 20.86 -1.57 31.45
C ASP A 127 21.54 -1.40 30.08
N ALA A 128 22.61 -2.15 29.82
CA ALA A 128 23.27 -2.16 28.52
C ALA A 128 22.35 -2.73 27.43
N GLU A 129 21.65 -3.84 27.69
CA GLU A 129 20.73 -4.44 26.72
C GLU A 129 19.51 -3.55 26.48
N ARG A 130 19.00 -2.89 27.53
CA ARG A 130 17.95 -1.87 27.39
C ARG A 130 18.38 -0.72 26.48
N SER A 131 19.60 -0.21 26.68
CA SER A 131 20.15 0.88 25.87
C SER A 131 20.35 0.46 24.41
N ARG A 132 20.83 -0.77 24.19
CA ARG A 132 21.00 -1.35 22.85
C ARG A 132 19.66 -1.53 22.14
N PHE A 133 18.65 -2.06 22.83
CA PHE A 133 17.31 -2.24 22.28
C PHE A 133 16.69 -0.89 21.89
N ALA A 134 16.82 0.13 22.75
CA ALA A 134 16.34 1.48 22.42
C ALA A 134 17.00 2.02 21.14
N ALA A 135 18.33 1.96 21.04
CA ALA A 135 19.04 2.42 19.84
C ALA A 135 18.64 1.65 18.57
N GLN A 136 18.40 0.35 18.68
CA GLN A 136 17.95 -0.47 17.55
C GLN A 136 16.50 -0.17 17.16
N SER A 137 15.63 0.06 18.13
CA SER A 137 14.25 0.48 17.89
C SER A 137 14.21 1.82 17.16
N ASP A 138 14.97 2.80 17.64
CA ASP A 138 15.05 4.13 17.03
C ASP A 138 15.59 4.05 15.58
N SER A 139 16.63 3.23 15.36
CA SER A 139 17.18 3.01 14.01
C SER A 139 16.16 2.34 13.09
N ALA A 140 15.47 1.30 13.58
CA ALA A 140 14.48 0.57 12.79
C ALA A 140 13.27 1.44 12.45
N GLU A 141 12.82 2.28 13.38
CA GLU A 141 11.77 3.27 13.15
C GLU A 141 12.21 4.29 12.10
N HIS A 142 13.38 4.91 12.27
CA HIS A 142 13.91 5.90 11.34
C HIS A 142 14.07 5.34 9.92
N ASP A 143 14.66 4.15 9.78
CA ASP A 143 14.86 3.50 8.48
C ASP A 143 13.53 3.09 7.84
N GLY A 144 12.57 2.61 8.64
CA GLY A 144 11.23 2.29 8.18
C GLY A 144 10.49 3.53 7.65
N ILE A 145 10.51 4.63 8.41
CA ILE A 145 9.90 5.90 8.02
C ILE A 145 10.59 6.46 6.77
N ALA A 146 11.92 6.46 6.72
CA ALA A 146 12.68 6.96 5.58
C ALA A 146 12.43 6.15 4.30
N ALA A 147 12.31 4.82 4.40
CA ALA A 147 11.97 3.96 3.28
C ALA A 147 10.56 4.26 2.75
N ARG A 148 9.57 4.40 3.64
CA ARG A 148 8.19 4.75 3.26
C ARG A 148 8.09 6.16 2.66
N ALA A 149 8.83 7.12 3.20
CA ALA A 149 8.88 8.48 2.64
C ALA A 149 9.43 8.48 1.20
N LYS A 150 10.47 7.68 0.92
CA LYS A 150 11.00 7.50 -0.44
C LYS A 150 9.98 6.84 -1.38
N GLU A 151 9.27 5.82 -0.90
CA GLU A 151 8.22 5.14 -1.66
C GLU A 151 7.08 6.10 -2.02
N ILE A 152 6.61 6.89 -1.05
CA ILE A 152 5.59 7.93 -1.27
C ILE A 152 6.06 8.96 -2.30
N ALA A 153 7.30 9.45 -2.18
CA ALA A 153 7.86 10.40 -3.12
C ALA A 153 7.94 9.83 -4.55
N ALA A 154 8.34 8.56 -4.71
CA ALA A 154 8.38 7.89 -6.00
C ALA A 154 6.99 7.70 -6.60
N LEU A 155 5.99 7.30 -5.79
CA LEU A 155 4.60 7.17 -6.24
C LEU A 155 4.01 8.51 -6.66
N ASN A 156 4.27 9.58 -5.91
CA ASN A 156 3.82 10.93 -6.27
C ASN A 156 4.44 11.40 -7.59
N ALA A 157 5.74 11.20 -7.79
CA ALA A 157 6.41 11.55 -9.04
C ALA A 157 5.85 10.76 -10.24
N ALA A 158 5.54 9.47 -10.05
CA ALA A 158 4.90 8.64 -11.07
C ALA A 158 3.47 9.12 -11.38
N ALA A 159 2.70 9.51 -10.36
CA ALA A 159 1.34 10.04 -10.53
C ALA A 159 1.35 11.38 -11.28
N GLU A 160 2.30 12.27 -10.98
CA GLU A 160 2.48 13.54 -11.70
C GLU A 160 2.82 13.30 -13.18
N GLU A 161 3.73 12.37 -13.46
CA GLU A 161 4.10 12.01 -14.83
C GLU A 161 2.91 11.41 -15.61
N ALA A 162 2.16 10.49 -14.99
CA ALA A 162 0.94 9.95 -15.59
C ALA A 162 -0.10 11.05 -15.89
N ASN A 163 -0.27 12.01 -14.98
CA ASN A 163 -1.15 13.16 -15.21
C ASN A 163 -0.68 14.03 -16.39
N ARG A 164 0.62 14.28 -16.53
CA ARG A 164 1.18 15.00 -17.69
C ARG A 164 0.86 14.27 -19.00
N GLN A 165 1.02 12.94 -19.02
CA GLN A 165 0.71 12.12 -20.21
C GLN A 165 -0.78 12.16 -20.55
N ILE A 166 -1.67 12.09 -19.55
CA ILE A 166 -3.12 12.21 -19.77
C ILE A 166 -3.46 13.57 -20.41
N LEU A 167 -2.88 14.67 -19.92
CA LEU A 167 -3.12 16.00 -20.48
C LEU A 167 -2.61 16.12 -21.92
N ALA A 168 -1.43 15.58 -22.21
CA ALA A 168 -0.87 15.56 -23.57
C ALA A 168 -1.76 14.77 -24.54
N LEU A 169 -2.21 13.57 -24.15
CA LEU A 169 -3.09 12.73 -24.97
C LEU A 169 -4.45 13.40 -25.23
N ARG A 170 -5.00 14.12 -24.23
CA ARG A 170 -6.25 14.89 -24.42
C ARG A 170 -6.07 16.01 -25.45
N ALA A 171 -4.99 16.78 -25.36
CA ALA A 171 -4.69 17.83 -26.33
C ALA A 171 -4.53 17.27 -27.76
N ASP A 172 -3.85 16.14 -27.91
CA ASP A 172 -3.70 15.44 -29.20
C ASP A 172 -5.03 14.95 -29.77
N CYS A 173 -5.90 14.37 -28.93
CA CYS A 173 -7.23 13.93 -29.33
C CYS A 173 -8.08 15.12 -29.80
N ASP A 174 -8.08 16.24 -29.07
CA ASP A 174 -8.81 17.45 -29.43
C ASP A 174 -8.31 18.03 -30.77
N ALA A 175 -6.99 18.05 -30.98
CA ALA A 175 -6.41 18.49 -32.25
C ALA A 175 -6.83 17.58 -33.43
N LYS A 176 -6.86 16.26 -33.22
CA LYS A 176 -7.32 15.30 -34.24
C LYS A 176 -8.81 15.48 -34.55
N ILE A 177 -9.64 15.68 -33.54
CA ILE A 177 -11.09 15.91 -33.72
C ILE A 177 -11.32 17.17 -34.57
N ARG A 178 -10.64 18.28 -34.26
CA ARG A 178 -10.75 19.52 -35.04
C ARG A 178 -10.37 19.31 -36.50
N ARG A 179 -9.25 18.65 -36.78
CA ARG A 179 -8.83 18.33 -38.16
C ARG A 179 -9.86 17.49 -38.91
N MET A 180 -10.45 16.48 -38.26
CA MET A 180 -11.48 15.64 -38.86
C MET A 180 -12.77 16.44 -39.16
N GLN A 181 -13.13 17.38 -38.27
CA GLN A 181 -14.29 18.26 -38.49
C GLN A 181 -14.06 19.22 -39.66
N GLU A 182 -12.86 19.80 -39.78
CA GLU A 182 -12.49 20.66 -40.90
C GLU A 182 -12.51 19.89 -42.23
N ASP A 183 -11.91 18.70 -42.29
CA ASP A 183 -11.93 17.84 -43.47
C ASP A 183 -13.36 17.43 -43.87
N LEU A 184 -14.21 17.09 -42.89
CA LEU A 184 -15.61 16.77 -43.14
C LEU A 184 -16.35 17.98 -43.74
N ALA A 185 -16.17 19.17 -43.18
CA ALA A 185 -16.79 20.39 -43.70
C ALA A 185 -16.34 20.70 -45.14
N GLN A 186 -15.05 20.55 -45.43
CA GLN A 186 -14.51 20.74 -46.79
C GLN A 186 -15.11 19.73 -47.78
N LYS A 187 -15.21 18.45 -47.38
CA LYS A 187 -15.81 17.40 -48.21
C LYS A 187 -17.30 17.66 -48.47
N GLN A 188 -18.04 18.09 -47.45
CA GLN A 188 -19.46 18.45 -47.59
C GLN A 188 -19.66 19.64 -48.54
N GLU A 189 -18.83 20.68 -48.43
CA GLU A 189 -18.92 21.83 -49.34
C GLU A 189 -18.56 21.43 -50.77
N ARG A 190 -17.50 20.63 -50.96
CA ARG A 190 -17.14 20.11 -52.29
C ARG A 190 -18.25 19.26 -52.90
N ALA A 191 -18.88 18.39 -52.10
CA ALA A 191 -20.02 17.59 -52.55
C ALA A 191 -21.20 18.49 -52.97
N ARG A 192 -21.47 19.57 -52.21
CA ARG A 192 -22.51 20.55 -52.54
C ARG A 192 -22.23 21.27 -53.86
N ILE A 193 -20.98 21.72 -54.07
CA ILE A 193 -20.56 22.38 -55.32
C ILE A 193 -20.73 21.43 -56.50
N LEU A 194 -20.17 20.22 -56.41
CA LEU A 194 -20.27 19.22 -57.47
C LEU A 194 -21.73 18.84 -57.77
N GLY A 195 -22.58 18.76 -56.74
CA GLY A 195 -24.02 18.53 -56.91
C GLY A 195 -24.72 19.63 -57.71
N ARG A 196 -24.39 20.91 -57.46
CA ARG A 196 -24.92 22.04 -58.25
C ARG A 196 -24.41 22.02 -59.68
N GLU A 197 -23.12 21.77 -59.88
CA GLU A 197 -22.52 21.69 -61.23
C GLU A 197 -23.15 20.55 -62.06
N ALA A 198 -23.40 19.40 -61.43
CA ALA A 198 -24.05 18.27 -62.08
C ALA A 198 -25.48 18.62 -62.52
N GLU A 199 -26.25 19.27 -61.66
CA GLU A 199 -27.63 19.69 -61.99
C GLU A 199 -27.65 20.77 -63.08
N GLN A 200 -26.74 21.74 -63.03
CA GLN A 200 -26.60 22.75 -64.09
C GLN A 200 -26.25 22.10 -65.44
N LYS A 201 -25.30 21.17 -65.47
CA LYS A 201 -24.94 20.42 -66.70
C LYS A 201 -26.12 19.61 -67.21
N LYS A 202 -26.87 18.95 -66.33
CA LYS A 202 -28.07 18.18 -66.71
C LYS A 202 -29.12 19.08 -67.36
N GLN A 203 -29.37 20.26 -66.81
CA GLN A 203 -30.29 21.24 -67.40
C GLN A 203 -29.80 21.77 -68.75
N ALA A 204 -28.50 22.08 -68.87
CA ALA A 204 -27.91 22.53 -70.13
C ALA A 204 -27.99 21.46 -71.24
N ILE A 205 -27.74 20.19 -70.90
CA ILE A 205 -27.91 19.07 -71.82
C ILE A 205 -29.37 18.96 -72.25
N ALA A 206 -30.31 18.94 -71.30
CA ALA A 206 -31.75 18.84 -71.61
C ALA A 206 -32.23 19.99 -72.51
N GLN A 207 -31.77 21.22 -72.27
CA GLN A 207 -32.09 22.36 -73.12
C GLN A 207 -31.49 22.22 -74.51
N THR A 208 -30.24 21.76 -74.63
CA THR A 208 -29.58 21.54 -75.91
C THR A 208 -30.29 20.46 -76.72
N THR A 209 -30.69 19.35 -76.08
CA THR A 209 -31.47 18.28 -76.71
C THR A 209 -32.79 18.82 -77.26
N ARG A 210 -33.57 19.57 -76.47
CA ARG A 210 -34.83 20.19 -76.94
C ARG A 210 -34.63 21.15 -78.11
N ASN A 211 -33.59 21.98 -78.04
CA ASN A 211 -33.24 22.91 -79.12
C ASN A 211 -32.90 22.15 -80.41
N PHE A 212 -32.13 21.06 -80.29
CA PHE A 212 -31.77 20.19 -81.41
C PHE A 212 -32.99 19.52 -82.02
N GLU A 213 -33.86 18.91 -81.21
CA GLU A 213 -35.10 18.26 -81.67
C GLU A 213 -36.00 19.26 -82.41
N THR A 214 -36.20 20.45 -81.84
CA THR A 214 -36.99 21.53 -82.47
C THR A 214 -36.40 21.95 -83.82
N ALA A 215 -35.08 22.12 -83.89
CA ALA A 215 -34.40 22.48 -85.13
C ALA A 215 -34.47 21.36 -86.18
N ALA A 216 -34.30 20.11 -85.76
CA ALA A 216 -34.42 18.94 -86.63
C ALA A 216 -35.82 18.82 -87.23
N ASP A 217 -36.88 19.02 -86.42
CA ASP A 217 -38.27 19.01 -86.87
C ASP A 217 -38.58 20.17 -87.83
N ALA A 218 -38.03 21.36 -87.59
CA ALA A 218 -38.16 22.49 -88.49
C ALA A 218 -37.50 22.22 -89.85
N VAL A 219 -36.28 21.67 -89.85
CA VAL A 219 -35.57 21.27 -91.09
C VAL A 219 -36.35 20.18 -91.82
N LYS A 220 -36.82 19.15 -91.11
CA LYS A 220 -37.63 18.07 -91.69
C LYS A 220 -38.91 18.61 -92.34
N THR A 221 -39.63 19.50 -91.66
CA THR A 221 -40.85 20.13 -92.18
C THR A 221 -40.57 20.94 -93.44
N ARG A 222 -39.48 21.72 -93.46
CA ARG A 222 -39.05 22.47 -94.65
C ARG A 222 -38.72 21.55 -95.82
N LEU A 223 -37.93 20.50 -95.59
CA LEU A 223 -37.55 19.53 -96.63
C LEU A 223 -38.78 18.80 -97.21
N LEU A 224 -39.75 18.43 -96.38
CA LEU A 224 -41.01 17.85 -96.83
C LEU A 224 -41.82 18.83 -97.69
N GLY A 225 -41.87 20.10 -97.28
CA GLY A 225 -42.51 21.17 -98.07
C GLY A 225 -41.82 21.43 -99.41
N ASP A 226 -40.48 21.45 -99.43
CA ASP A 226 -39.67 21.55 -100.65
C ASP A 226 -39.92 20.36 -101.58
N LYS A 227 -39.91 19.13 -101.04
CA LYS A 227 -40.24 17.91 -101.78
C LYS A 227 -41.62 18.00 -102.45
N ALA A 228 -42.65 18.38 -101.69
CA ALA A 228 -44.01 18.51 -102.23
C ALA A 228 -44.12 19.58 -103.33
N ARG A 229 -43.34 20.66 -103.26
CA ARG A 229 -43.25 21.66 -104.33
C ARG A 229 -42.59 21.08 -105.59
N VAL A 230 -41.47 20.37 -105.43
CA VAL A 230 -40.79 19.71 -106.56
C VAL A 230 -41.73 18.73 -107.27
N GLU A 231 -42.41 17.87 -106.50
CA GLU A 231 -43.40 16.92 -107.04
C GLU A 231 -44.55 17.61 -107.79
N ARG A 232 -44.98 18.81 -107.36
CA ARG A 232 -46.07 19.56 -108.02
C ARG A 232 -45.67 20.24 -109.32
N TYR A 233 -44.43 20.76 -109.41
CA TYR A 233 -44.01 21.60 -110.54
C TYR A 233 -43.17 20.86 -111.59
N LEU A 234 -42.49 19.78 -111.21
CA LEU A 234 -41.55 19.05 -112.07
C LEU A 234 -41.94 17.58 -112.32
N GLY A 235 -42.95 17.06 -111.61
CA GLY A 235 -43.51 15.72 -111.82
C GLY A 235 -44.82 15.78 -112.59
#